data_AF-A0A256LCF9-F1
#
_entry.id   AF-A0A256LCF9-F1
#
_cell.length_a   1.000
_cell.length_b   1.000
_cell.length_c   1.000
_cell.angle_alpha   90.00
_cell.angle_beta   90.00
_cell.angle_gamma   90.00
#
_symmetry.space_group_name_H-M   'P 1'
#
loop_
_entity.id
_entity.type
_entity.pdbx_description
1 polymer ?
#
loop_
_entity_poly.entity_id
_entity_poly.type
_entity_poly.pdbx_seq_one_letter_code
_entity_poly.pdbx_strand_id
1 'polypeptide(L)'
;MMANGWKTPKQIQQDYGISQGTFYDWKQKCESSQFKDAIIRPTGKNTFVVEQRWQEFLIWRSEEHEKDLLDPHLRIQKESRI
;
A
#
# COMPACT_ATOMS: atom_id res chain seq x y z
N MET A 1 7.61 -3.55 21.62
CA MET A 1 6.59 -3.87 20.60
C MET A 1 5.22 -3.56 21.19
N MET A 2 4.29 -2.97 20.43
CA MET A 2 2.92 -2.76 20.92
C MET A 2 2.16 -4.11 20.91
N ALA A 3 1.28 -4.32 21.89
CA ALA A 3 0.65 -5.62 22.19
C ALA A 3 -0.20 -6.23 21.04
N ASN A 4 -0.50 -5.46 19.98
CA ASN A 4 -1.41 -5.86 18.90
C ASN A 4 -0.70 -6.14 17.56
N GLY A 5 0.64 -6.15 17.52
CA GLY A 5 1.40 -6.34 16.27
C GLY A 5 1.33 -5.15 15.29
N TRP A 6 0.87 -3.99 15.75
CA TRP A 6 0.78 -2.79 14.93
C TRP A 6 2.14 -2.12 14.78
N LYS A 7 2.43 -1.69 13.55
CA LYS A 7 3.64 -0.96 13.20
C LYS A 7 3.35 0.50 12.90
N THR A 8 4.29 1.35 13.20
CA THR A 8 4.26 2.75 12.77
C THR A 8 4.68 2.85 11.30
N PRO A 9 4.30 3.93 10.58
CA PRO A 9 4.81 4.21 9.24
C PRO A 9 6.33 4.12 9.14
N LYS A 10 7.06 4.59 10.17
CA LYS A 10 8.52 4.55 10.20
C LYS A 10 9.06 3.12 10.26
N GLN A 11 8.42 2.24 11.05
CA GLN A 11 8.78 0.83 11.10
C GLN A 11 8.51 0.14 9.77
N ILE A 12 7.35 0.37 9.14
CA ILE A 12 7.07 -0.16 7.80
C ILE A 12 8.10 0.33 6.77
N GLN A 13 8.48 1.60 6.80
CA GLN A 13 9.51 2.12 5.91
C GLN A 13 10.85 1.40 6.09
N GLN A 14 11.26 1.17 7.34
CA GLN A 14 12.50 0.45 7.66
C GLN A 14 12.44 -1.02 7.26
N ASP A 15 11.35 -1.72 7.60
CA ASP A 15 11.20 -3.15 7.39
C ASP A 15 11.11 -3.52 5.90
N TYR A 16 10.45 -2.68 5.10
CA TYR A 16 10.25 -2.91 3.66
C TYR A 16 11.24 -2.14 2.78
N GLY A 17 12.15 -1.37 3.39
CA GLY A 17 13.15 -0.56 2.66
C GLY A 17 12.55 0.50 1.74
N ILE A 18 11.36 1.03 2.07
CA ILE A 18 10.63 1.99 1.22
C ILE A 18 10.78 3.42 1.72
N SER A 19 10.82 4.36 0.78
CA SER A 19 10.85 5.78 1.10
C SER A 19 9.53 6.24 1.74
N GLN A 20 9.59 7.40 2.42
CA GLN A 20 8.39 8.03 2.96
C GLN A 20 7.34 8.30 1.87
N GLY A 21 7.74 8.87 0.72
CA GLY A 21 6.83 9.14 -0.39
C GLY A 21 6.14 7.87 -0.90
N THR A 22 6.93 6.82 -1.13
CA THR A 22 6.42 5.50 -1.53
C THR A 22 5.39 4.96 -0.53
N PHE A 23 5.68 5.06 0.77
CA PHE A 23 4.74 4.65 1.81
C PHE A 23 3.42 5.44 1.73
N TYR A 24 3.46 6.76 1.58
CA TYR A 24 2.25 7.59 1.51
C TYR A 24 1.40 7.29 0.27
N ASP A 25 2.03 7.11 -0.89
CA ASP A 25 1.34 6.72 -2.13
C ASP A 25 0.64 5.37 -1.97
N TRP A 26 1.35 4.41 -1.38
CA TRP A 26 0.84 3.06 -1.16
C TRP A 26 -0.27 3.05 -0.12
N LYS A 27 -0.12 3.85 0.94
CA LYS A 27 -1.14 4.06 1.96
C LYS A 27 -2.42 4.62 1.36
N GLN A 28 -2.34 5.66 0.51
CA GLN A 28 -3.54 6.21 -0.13
C GLN A 28 -4.27 5.16 -0.98
N LYS A 29 -3.52 4.32 -1.71
CA LYS A 29 -4.10 3.20 -2.48
C LYS A 29 -4.73 2.15 -1.58
N CYS A 30 -4.05 1.78 -0.50
CA CYS A 30 -4.54 0.84 0.50
C CYS A 30 -5.86 1.33 1.13
N GLU A 31 -5.92 2.60 1.53
CA GLU A 31 -7.12 3.25 2.09
C GLU A 31 -8.30 3.32 1.09
N SER A 32 -8.01 3.33 -0.21
CA SER A 32 -9.01 3.33 -1.29
C SER A 32 -9.42 1.92 -1.73
N SER A 33 -8.82 0.87 -1.14
CA SER A 33 -9.03 -0.53 -1.50
C SER A 33 -9.84 -1.29 -0.45
N GLN A 34 -10.09 -2.57 -0.71
CA GLN A 34 -10.68 -3.48 0.28
C GLN A 34 -9.81 -3.67 1.53
N PHE A 35 -8.51 -3.33 1.47
CA PHE A 35 -7.54 -3.49 2.56
C PHE A 35 -7.41 -2.24 3.46
N LYS A 36 -8.40 -1.33 3.42
CA LYS A 36 -8.38 -0.09 4.23
C LYS A 36 -8.23 -0.33 5.74
N ASP A 37 -8.62 -1.52 6.22
CA ASP A 37 -8.47 -1.96 7.61
C ASP A 37 -7.01 -2.21 8.01
N ALA A 38 -6.08 -2.25 7.05
CA ALA A 38 -4.64 -2.25 7.33
C ALA A 38 -4.17 -0.94 7.97
N ILE A 39 -4.90 0.16 7.81
CA ILE A 39 -4.52 1.48 8.32
C ILE A 39 -5.42 1.86 9.50
N ILE A 40 -4.83 1.97 10.68
CA ILE A 40 -5.54 2.31 11.92
C ILE A 40 -5.19 3.74 12.33
N ARG A 41 -6.23 4.55 12.56
CA ARG A 41 -6.12 5.93 13.05
C ARG A 41 -6.95 6.12 14.32
N PRO A 42 -6.44 5.71 15.50
CA PRO A 42 -7.19 5.81 16.76
C PRO A 42 -7.47 7.27 17.16
N THR A 43 -6.55 8.14 16.80
CA THR A 43 -6.69 9.60 16.85
C THR A 43 -6.23 10.12 15.49
N GLY A 44 -6.84 11.17 14.96
CA GLY A 44 -6.48 11.70 13.63
C GLY A 44 -5.01 12.11 13.47
N LYS A 45 -4.22 12.13 14.56
CA LYS A 45 -2.80 12.48 14.59
C LYS A 45 -1.86 11.27 14.42
N ASN A 46 -2.29 10.07 14.81
CA ASN A 46 -1.44 8.88 14.80
C ASN A 46 -1.94 7.87 13.77
N THR A 47 -1.03 7.41 12.92
CA THR A 47 -1.28 6.33 11.97
C THR A 47 -0.52 5.09 12.42
N PHE A 48 -1.22 3.96 12.45
CA PHE A 48 -0.65 2.64 12.67
C PHE A 48 -1.02 1.73 11.51
N VAL A 49 -0.22 0.71 11.30
CA VAL A 49 -0.35 -0.25 10.20
C VAL A 49 -0.44 -1.64 10.79
N VAL A 50 -1.50 -2.37 10.44
CA VAL A 50 -1.63 -3.80 10.71
C VAL A 50 -0.83 -4.54 9.65
N GLU A 51 0.34 -5.06 10.03
CA GLU A 51 1.29 -5.60 9.06
C GLU A 51 0.73 -6.73 8.21
N GLN A 52 -0.03 -7.67 8.80
CA GLN A 52 -0.60 -8.79 8.05
C GLN A 52 -1.52 -8.32 6.92
N ARG A 53 -2.44 -7.39 7.21
CA ARG A 53 -3.32 -6.80 6.19
C ARG A 53 -2.55 -5.97 5.17
N TRP A 54 -1.49 -5.30 5.61
CA TRP A 54 -0.62 -4.54 4.71
C TRP A 54 0.09 -5.46 3.71
N GLN A 55 0.56 -6.63 4.15
CA GLN A 55 1.16 -7.64 3.26
C GLN A 55 0.14 -8.19 2.25
N GLU A 56 -1.09 -8.47 2.66
CA GLU A 56 -2.16 -8.87 1.72
C GLU A 56 -2.41 -7.81 0.66
N PHE A 57 -2.44 -6.53 1.04
CA PHE A 57 -2.53 -5.41 0.09
C PHE A 57 -1.35 -5.39 -0.89
N LEU A 58 -0.13 -5.62 -0.42
CA LEU A 58 1.06 -5.64 -1.30
C LEU A 58 1.03 -6.80 -2.29
N ILE A 59 0.59 -7.99 -1.86
CA ILE A 59 0.41 -9.16 -2.73
C ILE A 59 -0.61 -8.84 -3.81
N TRP A 60 -1.81 -8.40 -3.41
CA TRP A 60 -2.87 -8.03 -4.36
C TRP A 60 -2.40 -6.97 -5.37
N ARG A 61 -1.66 -5.96 -4.90
CA ARG A 61 -1.11 -4.91 -5.76
C ARG A 61 -0.05 -5.43 -6.73
N SER A 62 0.75 -6.40 -6.32
CA SER A 62 1.70 -7.08 -7.21
C SER A 62 0.95 -7.79 -8.33
N GLU A 63 -0.10 -8.55 -7.99
CA GLU A 63 -0.93 -9.25 -8.95
C GLU A 63 -1.63 -8.29 -9.92
N GLU A 64 -2.11 -7.13 -9.45
CA GLU A 64 -2.64 -6.09 -10.33
C GLU A 64 -1.59 -5.53 -11.28
N HIS A 65 -0.38 -5.28 -10.78
CA HIS A 65 0.71 -4.79 -11.64
C HIS A 65 1.10 -5.82 -12.69
N GLU A 66 1.12 -7.11 -12.34
CA GLU A 66 1.38 -8.20 -13.29
C GLU A 66 0.28 -8.28 -14.35
N LYS A 67 -0.99 -8.14 -13.98
CA LYS A 67 -2.11 -8.08 -14.94
C LYS A 67 -2.00 -6.88 -15.88
N ASP A 68 -1.68 -5.70 -15.35
CA ASP A 68 -1.42 -4.49 -16.15
C ASP A 68 -0.25 -4.68 -17.13
N LEU A 69 0.77 -5.44 -16.74
CA LEU A 69 1.90 -5.75 -17.61
C LEU A 69 1.56 -6.79 -18.68
N LEU A 70 0.66 -7.74 -18.37
CA LEU A 70 0.25 -8.84 -19.24
C LEU A 70 -0.84 -8.44 -20.25
N ASP A 71 -1.56 -7.34 -20.05
CA ASP A 71 -2.59 -6.86 -20.98
C ASP A 71 -2.04 -5.83 -21.98
N PRO A 72 -1.70 -6.22 -23.23
CA PRO A 72 -1.13 -5.31 -24.22
C PRO A 72 -2.10 -4.20 -24.67
N HIS A 73 -3.42 -4.37 -24.51
CA HIS A 73 -4.40 -3.37 -24.94
C HIS A 73 -4.56 -2.20 -23.96
N LEU A 74 -4.20 -2.37 -22.68
CA LEU A 74 -4.20 -1.27 -21.70
C LEU A 74 -2.97 -0.36 -21.80
N ARG A 75 -1.86 -0.82 -22.38
CA ARG A 75 -0.64 0.01 -22.58
C ARG A 75 -0.89 1.15 -23.57
N ILE A 76 -1.62 0.88 -24.65
CA ILE A 76 -1.85 1.80 -25.77
C ILE A 76 -2.65 3.06 -25.35
N GLN A 77 -3.56 2.95 -24.38
CA GLN A 77 -4.37 4.09 -23.93
C GLN A 77 -3.61 5.10 -23.07
N LYS A 78 -2.51 4.72 -22.41
CA LYS A 78 -1.70 5.65 -21.59
C LYS A 78 -0.70 6.45 -22.44
N GLU A 79 -0.18 5.87 -23.52
CA GLU A 79 0.78 6.55 -24.41
C GLU A 79 0.11 7.52 -25.40
N SER A 80 -1.18 7.35 -25.72
CA SER A 80 -1.92 8.25 -26.62
C SER A 80 -2.48 9.52 -25.93
N ARG A 81 -2.08 9.82 -24.69
CA ARG A 81 -2.46 11.03 -23.94
C ARG A 81 -1.27 11.95 -23.60
N ILE A 82 -0.20 11.88 -24.38
CA ILE A 82 0.93 12.84 -24.33
C ILE A 82 0.91 13.67 -25.60
#